data_AF-A0ABD1XQM1-F1
#
_entry.id   AF-A0ABD1XQM1-F1
#
_cell.length_a   1.000
_cell.length_b   1.000
_cell.length_c   1.000
_cell.angle_alpha   90.00
_cell.angle_beta   90.00
_cell.angle_gamma   90.00
#
_symmetry.space_group_name_H-M   'P 1'
#
loop_
_entity.id
_entity.type
_entity.pdbx_description
1 polymer ?
#
loop_
_entity_poly.entity_id
_entity_poly.type
_entity_poly.pdbx_seq_one_letter_code
_entity_poly.pdbx_strand_id
1 'polypeptide(L)'
;MRAQLFNTLLDDTREIDDDLGSVFTTVDLKQTVRVDSDIEIQAYYAGHVLGANMFYVKVGDDSCVYTGGCNMTPDRHSGAAQSDAIQPDLLISK
;
A
#
# COMPACT_ATOMS: atom_id res chain seq x y z
N MET A 1 -17.95 -40.37 -13.79
CA MET A 1 -17.43 -39.83 -12.52
C MET A 1 -15.92 -39.66 -12.69
N ARG A 2 -15.44 -38.44 -12.97
CA ARG A 2 -14.01 -38.15 -13.19
C ARG A 2 -13.66 -36.86 -12.45
N ALA A 3 -12.55 -36.91 -11.73
CA ALA A 3 -12.17 -36.05 -10.62
C ALA A 3 -12.05 -34.56 -10.99
N GLN A 4 -12.58 -33.70 -10.12
CA GLN A 4 -12.15 -32.31 -9.99
C GLN A 4 -10.76 -32.33 -9.34
N LEU A 5 -9.72 -32.03 -10.11
CA LEU A 5 -8.37 -31.82 -9.60
C LEU A 5 -8.08 -30.32 -9.67
N PHE A 6 -8.08 -29.69 -8.49
CA PHE A 6 -7.20 -28.62 -8.04
C PHE A 6 -6.46 -27.85 -9.14
N ASN A 7 -6.96 -26.66 -9.50
CA ASN A 7 -6.15 -25.61 -10.13
C ASN A 7 -6.11 -24.43 -9.16
N THR A 8 -5.11 -24.42 -8.29
CA THR A 8 -4.80 -23.28 -7.42
C THR A 8 -3.92 -22.29 -8.19
N LEU A 9 -4.54 -21.16 -8.57
CA LEU A 9 -3.97 -19.81 -8.56
C LEU A 9 -2.66 -19.60 -9.33
N LEU A 10 -2.77 -19.53 -10.65
CA LEU A 10 -1.99 -18.59 -11.46
C LEU A 10 -3.01 -17.84 -12.29
N ASP A 11 -3.18 -16.54 -12.02
CA ASP A 11 -4.03 -15.69 -12.84
C ASP A 11 -3.46 -15.69 -14.28
N ASP A 12 -4.33 -15.83 -15.28
CA ASP A 12 -3.91 -15.71 -16.67
C ASP A 12 -3.40 -14.28 -16.90
N THR A 13 -2.33 -14.11 -17.68
CA THR A 13 -1.74 -12.76 -17.91
C THR A 13 -2.76 -11.77 -18.46
N ARG A 14 -3.77 -12.27 -19.18
CA ARG A 14 -4.86 -11.45 -19.72
C ARG A 14 -5.80 -10.93 -18.64
N GLU A 15 -6.05 -11.73 -17.60
CA GLU A 15 -6.89 -11.36 -16.46
C GLU A 15 -6.21 -10.23 -15.66
N ILE A 16 -4.89 -10.30 -15.49
CA ILE A 16 -4.10 -9.25 -14.83
C ILE A 16 -4.15 -7.92 -15.61
N ASP A 17 -4.02 -7.97 -16.94
CA ASP A 17 -4.05 -6.77 -17.78
C ASP A 17 -5.41 -6.06 -17.74
N ASP A 18 -6.51 -6.83 -17.72
CA ASP A 18 -7.87 -6.30 -17.61
C ASP A 18 -8.14 -5.67 -16.22
N ASP A 19 -7.61 -6.28 -15.15
CA ASP A 19 -7.73 -5.78 -13.78
C ASP A 19 -6.95 -4.49 -13.56
N LEU A 20 -5.74 -4.38 -14.12
CA LEU A 20 -4.89 -3.18 -14.02
C LEU A 20 -5.61 -1.92 -14.53
N GLY A 21 -6.49 -2.06 -15.52
CA GLY A 21 -7.25 -0.93 -16.08
C GLY A 21 -8.53 -0.55 -15.34
N SER A 22 -9.06 -1.41 -14.47
CA SER A 22 -10.43 -1.24 -13.94
C SER A 22 -10.59 -1.45 -12.43
N VAL A 23 -9.63 -2.12 -11.77
CA VAL A 23 -9.73 -2.53 -10.36
C VAL A 23 -8.87 -1.65 -9.43
N PHE A 24 -7.81 -1.04 -9.96
CA PHE A 24 -6.87 -0.28 -9.14
C PHE A 24 -7.13 1.23 -9.21
N THR A 25 -7.00 1.88 -8.05
CA THR A 25 -6.91 3.33 -7.94
C THR A 25 -5.49 3.69 -7.57
N THR A 26 -4.84 4.54 -8.37
CA THR A 26 -3.51 5.05 -8.08
C THR A 26 -3.58 6.16 -7.05
N VAL A 27 -2.64 6.17 -6.10
CA VAL A 27 -2.53 7.20 -5.06
C VAL A 27 -1.15 7.83 -5.14
N ASP A 28 -1.12 9.16 -5.32
CA ASP A 28 0.13 9.91 -5.34
C ASP A 28 0.71 10.09 -3.93
N LEU A 29 2.01 10.39 -3.86
CA LEU A 29 2.67 10.68 -2.59
C LEU A 29 1.99 11.87 -1.90
N LYS A 30 1.67 11.71 -0.62
CA LYS A 30 0.95 12.65 0.23
C LYS A 30 -0.49 12.95 -0.21
N GLN A 31 -1.03 12.27 -1.23
CA GLN A 31 -2.45 12.34 -1.54
C GLN A 31 -3.24 11.59 -0.47
N THR A 32 -4.25 12.25 0.08
CA THR A 32 -5.27 11.60 0.92
C THR A 32 -6.43 11.17 0.04
N VAL A 33 -6.76 9.88 0.07
CA VAL A 33 -7.93 9.31 -0.61
C VAL A 33 -8.92 8.86 0.44
N ARG A 34 -10.19 9.25 0.25
CA ARG A 34 -11.30 8.80 1.07
C ARG A 34 -11.94 7.59 0.41
N VAL A 35 -11.88 6.45 1.08
CA VAL A 35 -12.33 5.15 0.53
C VAL A 35 -13.78 4.87 0.92
N ASP A 36 -14.19 5.34 2.10
CA ASP A 36 -15.56 5.25 2.59
C ASP A 36 -15.90 6.47 3.47
N SER A 37 -17.09 6.54 4.05
CA SER A 37 -17.52 7.63 4.93
C SER A 37 -16.51 7.92 6.04
N ASP A 38 -15.88 6.89 6.59
CA ASP A 38 -15.04 7.02 7.78
C ASP A 38 -13.59 6.59 7.56
N ILE A 39 -13.22 6.21 6.32
CA ILE A 39 -11.89 5.67 6.00
C ILE A 39 -11.13 6.63 5.08
N GLU A 40 -9.98 7.09 5.55
CA GLU A 40 -9.03 7.90 4.79
C GLU A 40 -7.66 7.23 4.76
N ILE A 41 -7.02 7.25 3.60
CA ILE A 41 -5.70 6.65 3.36
C ILE A 41 -4.78 7.71 2.75
N GLN A 42 -3.58 7.86 3.29
CA GLN A 42 -2.54 8.72 2.75
C GLN A 42 -1.23 7.94 2.55
N ALA A 43 -0.63 8.09 1.36
CA ALA A 43 0.61 7.41 1.00
C ALA A 43 1.84 8.29 1.31
N TYR A 44 2.89 7.66 1.82
CA TYR A 44 4.16 8.27 2.19
C TYR A 44 5.33 7.47 1.61
N TYR A 45 6.40 8.13 1.20
CA TYR A 45 7.54 7.44 0.58
C TYR A 45 8.29 6.59 1.61
N ALA A 46 8.56 5.31 1.30
CA ALA A 46 9.21 4.37 2.23
C ALA A 46 10.73 4.21 2.02
N GLY A 47 11.29 4.64 0.89
CA GLY A 47 12.74 4.65 0.68
C GLY A 47 13.43 3.30 0.38
N HIS A 48 12.70 2.18 0.31
CA HIS A 48 13.31 0.85 0.11
C HIS A 48 13.49 0.45 -1.36
N VAL A 49 12.47 0.67 -2.20
CA VAL A 49 12.49 0.43 -3.65
C VAL A 49 11.65 1.50 -4.36
N LEU A 50 11.75 1.57 -5.69
CA LEU A 50 10.88 2.45 -6.49
C LEU A 50 9.41 2.08 -6.27
N GLY A 51 8.60 3.08 -5.94
CA GLY A 51 7.17 2.90 -5.63
C GLY A 51 6.88 2.34 -4.23
N ALA A 52 7.88 2.13 -3.37
CA ALA A 52 7.65 1.70 -1.99
C ALA A 52 6.98 2.80 -1.18
N ASN A 53 5.86 2.47 -0.54
CA ASN A 53 5.06 3.40 0.25
C ASN A 53 4.76 2.86 1.65
N MET A 54 4.74 3.77 2.62
CA MET A 54 4.06 3.61 3.89
C MET A 54 2.65 4.19 3.76
N PHE A 55 1.69 3.62 4.49
CA PHE A 55 0.32 4.11 4.47
C PHE A 55 -0.08 4.57 5.87
N TYR A 56 -0.51 5.82 5.97
CA TYR A 56 -1.28 6.31 7.10
C TYR A 56 -2.76 6.06 6.79
N VAL A 57 -3.44 5.35 7.69
CA VAL A 57 -4.85 5.02 7.56
C VAL A 57 -5.58 5.56 8.78
N LYS A 58 -6.68 6.29 8.55
CA LYS A 58 -7.57 6.79 9.59
C LYS A 58 -8.94 6.16 9.43
N VAL A 59 -9.51 5.66 10.52
CA VAL A 59 -10.86 5.09 10.59
C VAL A 59 -11.61 5.75 11.74
N GLY A 60 -12.54 6.65 11.44
CA GLY A 60 -13.18 7.49 12.45
C GLY A 60 -12.15 8.36 13.19
N ASP A 61 -11.98 8.12 14.49
CA ASP A 61 -10.98 8.82 15.32
C ASP A 61 -9.67 8.05 15.49
N ASP A 62 -9.66 6.74 15.17
CA ASP A 62 -8.50 5.88 15.31
C ASP A 62 -7.63 5.93 14.05
N SER A 63 -6.32 5.71 14.22
CA SER A 63 -5.34 5.81 13.16
C SER A 63 -4.21 4.79 13.27
N CYS A 64 -3.68 4.35 12.12
CA CYS A 64 -2.50 3.51 12.08
C CYS A 64 -1.53 3.90 10.95
N VAL A 65 -0.27 3.50 11.12
CA VAL A 65 0.72 3.52 10.05
C VAL A 65 1.15 2.09 9.75
N TYR A 66 1.03 1.68 8.49
CA TYR A 66 1.62 0.46 7.97
C TYR A 66 2.86 0.79 7.15
N THR A 67 4.02 0.28 7.56
CA THR A 67 5.29 0.64 6.89
C THR A 67 5.72 -0.33 5.80
N GLY A 68 5.32 -1.61 5.84
CA GLY A 68 5.67 -2.65 4.86
C GLY A 68 7.17 -2.99 4.69
N GLY A 69 8.06 -2.15 5.24
CA GLY A 69 9.50 -2.10 5.03
C GLY A 69 9.92 -0.69 4.62
N CYS A 70 10.73 -0.01 5.45
CA CYS A 70 11.21 1.34 5.18
C CYS A 70 12.72 1.45 5.36
N ASN A 71 13.36 2.33 4.58
CA ASN A 71 14.76 2.69 4.75
C ASN A 71 14.84 4.10 5.31
N MET A 72 15.39 4.26 6.51
CA MET A 72 15.59 5.58 7.13
C MET A 72 16.93 6.22 6.75
N THR A 73 17.84 5.45 6.14
CA THR A 73 19.14 5.92 5.64
C THR A 73 19.08 5.97 4.12
N PRO A 74 19.32 7.14 3.49
CA PRO A 74 19.37 7.22 2.05
C PRO A 74 20.58 6.45 1.51
N ASP A 75 20.43 5.85 0.34
CA ASP A 75 21.53 5.25 -0.42
C ASP A 75 21.65 5.89 -1.81
N ARG A 76 22.44 5.29 -2.70
CA ARG A 76 22.68 5.83 -4.04
C ARG A 76 21.43 5.80 -4.93
N HIS A 77 20.48 4.91 -4.64
CA HIS A 77 19.34 4.59 -5.48
C HIS A 77 18.02 5.09 -4.88
N SER A 78 17.89 5.13 -3.56
CA SER A 78 16.67 5.53 -2.86
C SER A 78 16.92 6.52 -1.73
N GLY A 79 15.99 7.46 -1.57
CA GLY A 79 16.01 8.40 -0.44
C GLY A 79 15.58 7.74 0.87
N ALA A 80 15.70 8.47 1.98
CA ALA A 80 15.12 8.04 3.25
C ALA A 80 13.58 8.08 3.18
N ALA A 81 12.93 7.25 4.00
CA ALA A 81 11.50 7.29 4.21
C ALA A 81 11.06 8.68 4.72
N GLN A 82 9.89 9.13 4.26
CA GLN A 82 9.38 10.47 4.53
C GLN A 82 7.92 10.39 4.94
N SER A 83 7.61 10.93 6.12
CA SER A 83 6.25 11.20 6.56
C SER A 83 6.15 12.62 7.08
N ASP A 84 4.92 13.11 7.23
CA ASP A 84 4.69 14.29 8.06
C ASP A 84 4.81 13.91 9.54
N ALA A 85 4.73 14.88 10.45
CA ALA A 85 4.77 14.65 11.90
C ALA A 85 3.42 14.07 12.39
N ILE A 86 3.08 12.88 11.92
CA ILE A 86 1.88 12.13 12.27
C ILE A 86 2.09 11.33 13.56
N GLN A 87 1.06 11.22 14.39
CA GLN A 87 1.06 10.43 15.63
C GLN A 87 -0.04 9.37 15.54
N PRO A 88 0.25 8.19 14.93
CA PRO A 88 -0.73 7.13 14.84
C PRO A 88 -0.98 6.47 16.19
N ASP A 89 -2.19 5.96 16.39
CA ASP A 89 -2.54 5.15 17.57
C ASP A 89 -1.85 3.78 17.53
N LEU A 90 -1.64 3.25 16.32
CA LEU A 90 -0.98 1.97 16.09
C LEU A 90 0.09 2.05 14.97
N LEU A 91 1.28 1.53 15.24
CA LEU A 91 2.31 1.31 14.23
C LEU A 91 2.42 -0.19 13.90
N ILE A 92 2.25 -0.54 12.63
CA ILE A 92 2.44 -1.89 12.10
C ILE A 92 3.73 -1.90 11.28
N SER A 93 4.76 -2.58 11.79
CA SER A 93 6.06 -2.71 11.13
C SER A 93 6.36 -4.15 10.70
N LYS A 94 7.21 -4.29 9.68
CA LYS A 94 7.88 -5.56 9.39
C LYS A 94 9.01 -5.86 10.37
#